data_AF-A0A7Y8I299-F1
#
_entry.id   AF-A0A7Y8I299-F1
#
_cell.length_a   1.000
_cell.length_b   1.000
_cell.length_c   1.000
_cell.angle_alpha   90.00
_cell.angle_beta   90.00
_cell.angle_gamma   90.00
#
_symmetry.space_group_name_H-M   'P 1'
#
loop_
_entity.id
_entity.type
_entity.pdbx_description
1 polymer ?
#
loop_
_entity_poly.entity_id
_entity_poly.type
_entity_poly.pdbx_seq_one_letter_code
_entity_poly.pdbx_strand_id
1 'polypeptide(L)' 'MAEVNRQQRDREPGTPPATVPYASSGHPSFEQLMAEQGTGPITDVSAFRGDFWPEEESIEEFLATLYEWRGRKRTDPAA' A
#
# COMPACT_ATOMS: atom_id res chain seq x y z
N MET A 1 -4.97 -25.85 16.71
CA MET A 1 -4.48 -24.71 15.90
C MET A 1 -2.97 -24.84 15.58
N ALA A 2 -2.42 -26.03 15.32
CA ALA A 2 -0.97 -26.20 15.07
C ALA A 2 -0.62 -27.12 13.87
N GLU A 3 -1.58 -27.90 13.34
CA GLU A 3 -1.31 -28.88 12.29
C GLU A 3 -1.13 -28.25 10.88
N VAL A 4 -1.78 -27.11 10.61
CA VAL A 4 -1.87 -26.51 9.27
C VAL A 4 -0.54 -25.92 8.78
N ASN A 5 0.39 -25.60 9.70
CA ASN A 5 1.66 -24.97 9.35
C ASN A 5 2.66 -25.95 8.69
N ARG A 6 2.53 -27.26 8.96
CA ARG A 6 3.48 -28.27 8.43
C ARG A 6 3.34 -28.50 6.92
N GLN A 7 2.13 -28.37 6.38
CA GLN A 7 1.85 -28.67 4.97
C GLN A 7 2.35 -27.59 3.99
N GLN A 8 2.73 -26.41 4.47
CA GLN A 8 3.21 -25.33 3.60
C GLN A 8 4.68 -25.48 3.18
N ARG A 9 5.45 -26.38 3.82
CA ARG A 9 6.88 -26.54 3.55
C ARG A 9 7.21 -27.38 2.31
N ASP A 10 6.24 -28.11 1.77
CA ASP A 10 6.42 -29.02 0.61
C ASP A 10 5.73 -28.51 -0.67
N ARG A 11 5.47 -27.20 -0.80
CA ARG A 11 4.83 -26.66 -2.01
C ARG A 11 5.88 -26.34 -3.08
N GLU A 12 5.82 -27.08 -4.19
CA GLU A 12 6.66 -26.83 -5.37
C GLU A 12 6.58 -25.37 -5.85
N PRO A 13 7.72 -24.75 -6.25
CA PRO A 13 7.77 -23.38 -6.71
C PRO A 13 7.33 -23.31 -8.17
N GLY A 14 6.03 -23.34 -8.42
CA GLY A 14 5.52 -23.28 -9.80
C GLY A 14 4.08 -22.82 -9.99
N THR A 15 3.24 -22.93 -8.96
CA THR A 15 1.82 -22.58 -9.09
C THR A 15 1.52 -21.36 -8.23
N PRO A 16 1.25 -20.17 -8.83
CA PRO A 16 0.73 -19.04 -8.06
C PRO A 16 -0.47 -19.51 -7.25
N PRO A 17 -0.63 -19.05 -5.98
CA PRO A 17 -1.77 -19.46 -5.18
C PRO A 17 -3.03 -19.20 -6.00
N ALA A 18 -3.90 -20.21 -6.13
CA ALA A 18 -5.21 -20.04 -6.72
C ALA A 18 -5.83 -18.79 -6.06
N THR A 19 -6.20 -17.81 -6.88
CA THR A 19 -6.76 -16.54 -6.40
C THR A 19 -7.94 -16.87 -5.51
N VAL A 20 -7.75 -16.73 -4.19
CA VAL A 20 -8.82 -16.94 -3.23
C VAL A 20 -9.89 -15.90 -3.58
N PRO A 21 -11.12 -16.32 -3.92
CA PRO A 21 -12.17 -15.37 -4.25
C PRO A 21 -12.41 -14.47 -3.03
N TYR A 22 -12.42 -13.17 -3.26
CA TYR A 22 -12.72 -12.20 -2.20
C TYR A 22 -14.15 -12.44 -1.69
N ALA A 23 -14.29 -12.83 -0.43
CA ALA A 23 -15.58 -13.00 0.20
C ALA A 23 -16.13 -11.62 0.59
N SER A 24 -17.07 -11.07 -0.18
CA SER A 24 -17.68 -9.77 0.11
C SER A 24 -18.69 -9.80 1.26
N SER A 25 -19.09 -10.99 1.72
CA SER A 25 -20.07 -11.15 2.80
C SER A 25 -19.56 -10.59 4.12
N GLY A 26 -20.28 -9.64 4.71
CA GLY A 26 -19.93 -9.00 5.99
C GLY A 26 -19.03 -7.78 5.86
N HIS A 27 -18.60 -7.40 4.65
CA HIS A 27 -17.92 -6.14 4.39
C HIS A 27 -18.94 -5.04 4.06
N PRO A 28 -18.67 -3.78 4.44
CA PRO A 28 -19.51 -2.67 4.04
C PRO A 28 -19.56 -2.54 2.52
N SER A 29 -20.70 -2.10 2.00
CA SER A 29 -20.85 -1.79 0.58
C SER A 29 -19.97 -0.60 0.19
N PHE A 30 -19.71 -0.45 -1.11
CA PHE A 30 -19.01 0.71 -1.63
C PHE A 30 -19.70 2.03 -1.23
N GLU A 31 -21.03 2.06 -1.25
CA GLU A 31 -21.83 3.22 -0.82
C GLU A 31 -21.69 3.51 0.67
N GLN A 32 -21.64 2.48 1.52
CA GLN A 32 -21.40 2.63 2.96
C GLN A 32 -20.01 3.20 3.24
N LEU A 33 -18.98 2.71 2.54
CA LEU A 33 -17.63 3.23 2.66
C LEU A 33 -17.54 4.70 2.24
N MET A 34 -18.19 5.07 1.14
CA MET A 34 -18.25 6.46 0.69
C MET A 34 -18.89 7.36 1.74
N ALA A 35 -20.03 6.94 2.30
CA ALA A 35 -20.74 7.70 3.33
C ALA A 35 -19.92 7.83 4.63
N GLU A 36 -19.31 6.75 5.11
CA GLU A 36 -18.50 6.75 6.34
C GLU A 36 -17.23 7.58 6.22
N GLN A 37 -16.58 7.56 5.06
CA GLN A 37 -15.34 8.29 4.82
C GLN A 37 -15.58 9.72 4.33
N GLY A 38 -16.84 10.11 4.10
CA GLY A 38 -17.18 11.41 3.52
C GLY A 38 -16.58 11.61 2.12
N THR A 39 -16.41 10.53 1.36
CA THR A 39 -15.81 10.55 0.01
C THR A 39 -16.87 10.29 -1.05
N GLY A 40 -16.55 10.65 -2.30
CA GLY A 40 -17.43 10.44 -3.44
C GLY A 40 -16.64 10.46 -4.75
N PRO A 41 -17.32 10.21 -5.88
CA PRO A 41 -16.70 10.33 -7.19
C PRO A 41 -16.12 11.73 -7.38
N ILE A 42 -14.86 11.81 -7.80
CA ILE A 42 -14.25 13.12 -8.05
C ILE A 42 -14.82 13.71 -9.33
N THR A 43 -15.41 14.89 -9.19
CA THR A 43 -16.06 15.63 -10.29
C THR A 43 -15.20 16.76 -10.84
N ASP A 44 -14.17 17.17 -10.10
CA ASP A 44 -13.25 18.23 -10.48
C ASP A 44 -11.81 17.79 -10.23
N VAL A 45 -11.04 17.70 -11.32
CA VAL A 45 -9.61 17.35 -11.27
C VAL A 45 -8.77 18.45 -10.60
N SER A 46 -9.26 19.69 -10.55
CA SER A 46 -8.57 20.80 -9.90
C SER A 46 -8.51 20.62 -8.38
N ALA A 47 -9.44 19.85 -7.80
CA ALA A 47 -9.44 19.48 -6.38
C ALA A 47 -8.24 18.58 -5.98
N PHE A 48 -7.56 17.96 -6.96
CA PHE A 48 -6.33 17.21 -6.73
C PHE A 48 -5.07 18.06 -6.81
N ARG A 49 -5.20 19.37 -7.02
CA ARG A 49 -4.08 20.28 -6.99
C ARG A 49 -3.65 20.47 -5.54
N GLY A 50 -2.77 19.59 -5.07
CA GLY A 50 -2.08 19.83 -3.81
C GLY A 50 -1.13 21.01 -3.96
N ASP A 51 -1.09 21.87 -2.95
CA ASP A 51 0.03 22.81 -2.70
C ASP A 51 1.25 22.02 -2.20
N PHE A 52 1.55 20.92 -2.90
CA PHE A 52 2.16 19.70 -2.37
C PHE A 52 3.63 19.84 -1.98
N TRP A 53 4.23 21.00 -2.13
CA TRP A 53 5.65 21.16 -1.85
C TRP A 53 5.87 22.36 -0.94
N PRO A 54 6.31 22.17 0.31
CA PRO A 54 6.89 23.24 1.09
C PRO A 54 8.08 23.77 0.28
N GLU A 55 8.03 25.01 -0.20
CA GLU A 55 9.18 25.61 -0.92
C GLU A 55 10.45 25.62 -0.05
N GLU A 56 10.27 25.49 1.26
CA GLU A 56 11.30 25.42 2.29
C GLU A 56 12.06 24.09 2.29
N GLU A 57 11.47 22.99 1.80
CA GLU A 57 12.11 21.67 1.76
C GLU A 57 12.69 21.41 0.37
N SER A 58 13.96 21.02 0.32
CA SER A 58 14.57 20.62 -0.95
C SER A 58 14.13 19.21 -1.35
N ILE A 59 14.10 18.92 -2.66
CA ILE A 59 13.78 17.60 -3.20
C ILE A 59 14.66 16.51 -2.57
N GLU A 60 15.91 16.85 -2.29
CA GLU A 60 16.90 15.97 -1.67
C GLU A 60 16.53 15.59 -0.22
N GLU A 61 15.97 16.52 0.56
CA GLU A 61 15.56 16.30 1.95
C GLU A 61 14.32 15.38 2.03
N PHE A 62 13.34 15.60 1.15
CA PHE A 62 12.19 14.72 1.00
C PHE A 62 12.60 13.30 0.61
N LEU A 63 13.50 13.16 -0.38
CA LEU A 63 14.00 11.85 -0.80
C LEU A 63 14.77 11.15 0.32
N ALA A 64 15.60 11.87 1.08
CA ALA A 64 16.31 11.33 2.23
C ALA A 64 15.35 10.78 3.28
N THR A 65 14.29 11.53 3.60
CA THR A 65 13.24 11.13 4.53
C THR A 65 12.48 9.90 4.04
N LEU A 66 12.10 9.87 2.76
CA LEU A 66 11.47 8.69 2.15
C LEU A 66 12.37 7.46 2.21
N TYR A 67 13.66 7.60 1.93
CA TYR A 67 14.61 6.50 2.00
C TYR A 67 14.76 5.94 3.41
N GLU A 68 14.79 6.82 4.42
CA GLU A 68 14.80 6.44 5.84
C GLU A 68 13.54 5.66 6.22
N TRP A 69 12.35 6.18 5.91
CA TRP A 69 11.07 5.53 6.24
C TRP A 69 10.91 4.18 5.54
N ARG A 70 11.43 4.05 4.32
CA ARG A 70 11.39 2.78 3.58
C ARG A 70 12.45 1.78 4.02
N GLY A 71 13.25 2.09 5.04
CA GLY A 71 14.36 1.26 5.50
C GLY A 71 15.45 1.07 4.44
N ARG A 72 15.46 1.90 3.40
CA ARG A 72 16.45 1.91 2.33
C ARG A 72 17.42 3.05 2.60
N LYS A 73 18.18 2.97 3.70
CA LYS A 73 19.46 3.70 3.70
C LYS A 73 20.20 3.24 2.45
N ARG A 74 20.66 4.16 1.60
CA ARG A 74 21.56 3.83 0.48
C ARG A 74 22.65 2.94 1.07
N THR A 75 22.57 1.64 0.84
CA THR A 75 23.67 0.75 1.10
C THR A 75 24.73 1.21 0.14
N ASP A 76 25.81 1.75 0.69
CA ASP A 76 26.99 2.07 -0.09
C ASP A 76 27.38 0.79 -0.85
N PRO A 77 27.38 0.78 -2.19
CA PRO A 77 27.86 -0.38 -2.93
C PRO A 77 29.38 -0.59 -2.78
N ALA A 78 30.08 0.24 -2.01
CA ALA A 78 31.52 0.14 -1.73
C ALA A 78 31.89 -0.20 -0.26
N ALA A 79 30.95 -0.62 0.59
CA ALA A 79 31.23 -1.10 1.95
C ALA A 79 31.49 -2.61 2.03
#